data_AF-A0A1J0LTU6-F1
#
_entry.id   AF-A0A1J0LTU6-F1
#
_cell.length_a   1.000
_cell.length_b   1.000
_cell.length_c   1.000
_cell.angle_alpha   90.00
_cell.angle_beta   90.00
_cell.angle_gamma   90.00
#
_symmetry.space_group_name_H-M   'P 1'
#
loop_
_entity.id
_entity.type
_entity.pdbx_description
1 polymer ?
#
loop_
_entity_poly.entity_id
_entity_poly.type
_entity_poly.pdbx_seq_one_letter_code
_entity_poly.pdbx_strand_id
1 'polypeptide(L)'
;MRRSAQGLTLLEVLIALSILALVLLAFNAVLVSSLRQTSVSGARTQAVQILNYLGRRIVGGDSFLLSGSTSIVYGYGELRQNFPDLPQEARFANPDLYRAEIRNAGSPSWANNLGVSVNEYRIQVCWRQAGQEHCTEARTFSAPPSGSGSAPPPLEGIN
;
A
#
# COMPACT_ATOMS: atom_id res chain seq x y z
N MET A 1 -69.84 3.71 0.67
CA MET A 1 -68.39 3.48 0.89
C MET A 1 -68.18 2.02 1.31
N ARG A 2 -67.79 1.12 0.40
CA ARG A 2 -67.42 -0.26 0.75
C ARG A 2 -65.89 -0.31 0.91
N ARG A 3 -65.42 -0.34 2.15
CA ARG A 3 -64.03 -0.70 2.48
C ARG A 3 -63.92 -2.21 2.31
N SER A 4 -63.27 -2.66 1.23
CA SER A 4 -62.88 -4.07 1.11
C SER A 4 -61.73 -4.31 2.07
N ALA A 5 -61.99 -5.01 3.18
CA ALA A 5 -60.93 -5.56 4.02
C ALA A 5 -60.50 -6.89 3.40
N GLN A 6 -59.68 -6.83 2.34
CA GLN A 6 -59.02 -8.01 1.80
C GLN A 6 -57.84 -8.36 2.71
N GLY A 7 -57.98 -9.45 3.48
CA GLY A 7 -56.87 -10.07 4.19
C GLY A 7 -55.99 -10.86 3.22
N LEU A 8 -54.68 -10.87 3.47
CA LEU A 8 -53.72 -11.67 2.70
C LEU A 8 -54.03 -13.16 2.84
N THR A 9 -54.01 -13.87 1.72
CA THR A 9 -54.11 -15.34 1.75
C THR A 9 -52.80 -15.96 2.25
N LEU A 10 -52.87 -17.15 2.88
CA LEU A 10 -51.68 -17.83 3.39
C LEU A 10 -50.64 -18.11 2.30
N LEU A 11 -51.10 -18.36 1.06
CA LEU A 11 -50.25 -18.51 -0.11
C LEU A 11 -49.51 -17.21 -0.45
N GLU A 12 -50.20 -16.07 -0.44
CA GLU A 12 -49.59 -14.74 -0.68
C GLU A 12 -48.50 -14.41 0.34
N VAL A 13 -48.73 -14.72 1.61
CA VAL A 13 -47.74 -14.49 2.68
C VAL A 13 -46.49 -15.35 2.45
N LEU A 14 -46.66 -16.63 2.08
CA LEU A 14 -45.52 -17.51 1.78
C LEU A 14 -44.73 -17.03 0.56
N ILE A 15 -45.41 -16.58 -0.49
CA ILE A 15 -44.77 -15.99 -1.68
C ILE A 15 -44.03 -14.69 -1.31
N ALA A 16 -44.64 -13.81 -0.52
CA ALA A 16 -44.00 -12.58 -0.08
C ALA A 16 -42.74 -12.85 0.76
N LEU A 17 -42.81 -13.82 1.69
CA LEU A 17 -41.67 -14.21 2.54
C LEU A 17 -40.53 -14.84 1.73
N SER A 18 -40.85 -15.67 0.74
CA SER A 18 -39.83 -16.28 -0.13
C SER A 18 -39.14 -15.26 -1.03
N ILE A 19 -39.90 -14.31 -1.59
CA ILE A 19 -39.32 -13.19 -2.34
C ILE A 19 -38.44 -12.33 -1.42
N LEU A 20 -38.92 -12.01 -0.22
CA LEU A 20 -38.16 -11.23 0.75
C LEU A 20 -36.84 -11.92 1.13
N ALA A 21 -36.88 -13.24 1.37
CA ALA A 21 -35.69 -14.03 1.68
C ALA A 21 -34.66 -13.99 0.53
N LEU A 22 -35.11 -14.14 -0.71
CA LEU A 22 -34.24 -14.05 -1.90
C LEU A 22 -33.62 -12.65 -2.04
N VAL A 23 -34.41 -11.59 -1.84
CA VAL A 23 -33.92 -10.20 -1.89
C VAL A 23 -32.87 -9.95 -0.80
N LEU A 24 -33.11 -10.40 0.44
CA LEU A 24 -32.16 -10.26 1.53
C LEU A 24 -30.84 -11.00 1.25
N LEU A 25 -30.93 -12.20 0.65
CA LEU A 25 -29.76 -13.01 0.33
C LEU A 25 -28.91 -12.36 -0.78
N ALA A 26 -29.56 -11.82 -1.82
CA ALA A 26 -28.89 -11.05 -2.87
C ALA A 26 -28.25 -9.76 -2.31
N PHE A 27 -28.96 -9.04 -1.46
CA PHE A 27 -28.46 -7.81 -0.84
C PHE A 27 -27.23 -8.06 0.04
N ASN A 28 -27.27 -9.12 0.86
CA ASN A 28 -26.11 -9.52 1.67
C ASN A 28 -24.90 -9.88 0.81
N ALA A 29 -25.09 -10.57 -0.32
CA ALA A 29 -24.00 -10.89 -1.23
C ALA A 29 -23.36 -9.62 -1.83
N VAL A 30 -24.17 -8.64 -2.23
CA VAL A 30 -23.70 -7.36 -2.77
C VAL A 30 -22.94 -6.57 -1.70
N LEU A 31 -23.46 -6.50 -0.47
CA LEU A 31 -22.78 -5.82 0.64
C LEU A 31 -21.42 -6.44 0.94
N VAL A 32 -21.33 -7.77 1.05
CA VAL A 32 -20.07 -8.46 1.30
C VAL A 32 -19.09 -8.22 0.15
N SER A 33 -19.56 -8.26 -1.10
CA SER A 33 -18.73 -7.98 -2.28
C SER A 33 -18.19 -6.55 -2.26
N SER A 34 -19.04 -5.57 -1.96
CA SER A 34 -18.68 -4.16 -1.86
C SER A 34 -17.64 -3.93 -0.76
N LEU A 35 -17.86 -4.48 0.44
CA LEU A 35 -16.91 -4.38 1.56
C LEU A 35 -15.54 -4.99 1.21
N ARG A 36 -15.54 -6.16 0.56
CA ARG A 36 -14.29 -6.79 0.09
C ARG A 36 -13.57 -5.90 -0.91
N GLN A 37 -14.28 -5.35 -1.89
CA GLN A 37 -13.68 -4.51 -2.93
C GLN A 37 -13.14 -3.18 -2.37
N THR A 38 -13.86 -2.55 -1.44
CA THR A 38 -13.39 -1.36 -0.72
C THR A 38 -12.16 -1.65 0.12
N SER A 39 -12.12 -2.81 0.79
CA SER A 39 -10.95 -3.24 1.57
C SER A 39 -9.71 -3.49 0.69
N VAL A 40 -9.84 -4.13 -0.48
CA VAL A 40 -8.74 -4.32 -1.44
C VAL A 40 -8.20 -2.97 -1.92
N SER A 41 -9.10 -2.06 -2.32
CA SER A 41 -8.73 -0.75 -2.88
C SER A 41 -8.03 0.14 -1.84
N GLY A 42 -8.51 0.11 -0.59
CA GLY A 42 -7.89 0.81 0.53
C GLY A 42 -6.47 0.32 0.82
N ALA A 43 -6.30 -1.01 0.91
CA ALA A 43 -5.00 -1.60 1.24
C ALA A 43 -3.93 -1.29 0.19
N ARG A 44 -4.30 -1.34 -1.10
CA ARG A 44 -3.39 -0.97 -2.20
C ARG A 44 -3.02 0.52 -2.18
N THR A 45 -3.99 1.40 -1.95
CA THR A 45 -3.74 2.85 -1.86
C THR A 45 -2.73 3.16 -0.76
N GLN A 46 -2.86 2.50 0.39
CA GLN A 46 -1.94 2.66 1.51
C GLN A 46 -0.56 2.09 1.23
N ALA A 47 -0.47 0.93 0.57
CA ALA A 47 0.82 0.39 0.13
C ALA A 47 1.55 1.38 -0.79
N VAL A 48 0.82 2.05 -1.71
CA VAL A 48 1.38 3.09 -2.58
C VAL A 48 1.80 4.34 -1.80
N GLN A 49 1.05 4.75 -0.76
CA GLN A 49 1.44 5.87 0.10
C GLN A 49 2.74 5.58 0.87
N ILE A 50 2.88 4.38 1.46
CA ILE A 50 4.11 3.94 2.12
C ILE A 50 5.25 3.91 1.10
N LEU A 51 5.00 3.36 -0.09
CA LEU A 51 5.97 3.30 -1.17
C LEU A 51 6.45 4.70 -1.60
N ASN A 52 5.54 5.67 -1.74
CA ASN A 52 5.87 7.05 -2.10
C ASN A 52 6.65 7.76 -0.99
N TYR A 53 6.30 7.49 0.28
CA TYR A 53 7.03 8.01 1.42
C TYR A 53 8.49 7.50 1.43
N LEU A 54 8.68 6.19 1.29
CA LEU A 54 10.02 5.57 1.23
C LEU A 54 10.79 6.07 0.00
N GLY A 55 10.13 6.15 -1.16
CA GLY A 55 10.74 6.65 -2.39
C GLY A 55 11.26 8.07 -2.27
N ARG A 56 10.49 8.97 -1.64
CA ARG A 56 10.95 10.33 -1.35
C ARG A 56 12.17 10.38 -0.45
N ARG A 57 12.23 9.55 0.59
CA ARG A 57 13.39 9.51 1.50
C ARG A 57 14.63 8.97 0.79
N ILE A 58 14.49 7.92 -0.04
CA ILE A 58 15.58 7.42 -0.87
C ILE A 58 16.08 8.49 -1.83
N VAL A 59 15.20 9.17 -2.58
CA VAL A 59 15.58 10.29 -3.47
C VAL A 59 16.27 11.41 -2.71
N GLY A 60 15.81 11.69 -1.48
CA GLY A 60 16.44 12.66 -0.57
C GLY A 60 17.80 12.23 -0.02
N GLY A 61 18.30 11.04 -0.37
CA GLY A 61 19.61 10.55 0.05
C GLY A 61 19.66 10.04 1.49
N ASP A 62 18.53 9.58 2.03
CA ASP A 62 18.47 9.03 3.39
C ASP A 62 19.32 7.77 3.53
N SER A 63 20.47 7.90 4.18
CA SER A 63 21.48 6.85 4.33
C SER A 63 20.97 5.59 5.01
N PHE A 64 19.92 5.67 5.83
CA PHE A 64 19.29 4.51 6.47
C PHE A 64 18.55 3.61 5.46
N LEU A 65 18.19 4.14 4.29
CA LEU A 65 17.44 3.43 3.24
C LEU A 65 18.28 3.11 2.01
N LEU A 66 19.47 3.69 1.88
CA LEU A 66 20.41 3.39 0.81
C LEU A 66 21.09 2.05 1.12
N SER A 67 20.44 0.95 0.71
CA SER A 67 21.02 -0.38 0.85
C SER A 67 22.34 -0.50 0.08
N GLY A 68 23.31 -1.15 0.72
CA GLY A 68 24.53 -1.65 0.09
C GLY A 68 24.24 -2.77 -0.90
N SER A 69 24.94 -3.89 -0.76
CA SER A 69 24.65 -5.11 -1.51
C SER A 69 23.48 -5.93 -0.94
N THR A 70 23.14 -5.72 0.34
CA THR A 70 22.07 -6.44 1.04
C THR A 70 20.76 -5.66 1.03
N SER A 71 19.64 -6.31 0.72
CA SER A 71 18.33 -5.66 0.81
C SER A 71 18.00 -5.31 2.26
N ILE A 72 17.37 -4.15 2.44
CA ILE A 72 16.81 -3.73 3.72
C ILE A 72 15.36 -4.19 3.73
N VAL A 73 14.99 -4.99 4.72
CA VAL A 73 13.63 -5.52 4.88
C VAL A 73 13.07 -5.01 6.20
N TYR A 74 11.90 -4.38 6.13
CA TYR A 74 11.08 -4.03 7.28
C TYR A 74 9.88 -4.97 7.30
N GLY A 75 9.89 -5.89 8.25
CA GLY A 75 8.83 -6.87 8.49
C GLY A 75 7.48 -6.26 8.86
N TYR A 76 6.46 -7.12 8.90
CA TYR A 76 5.16 -6.77 9.46
C TYR A 76 5.33 -6.35 10.93
N GLY A 77 4.85 -5.16 11.29
CA GLY A 77 5.00 -4.58 12.64
C GLY A 77 6.28 -3.77 12.87
N GLU A 78 7.19 -3.73 11.91
CA GLU A 78 8.46 -3.01 12.05
C GLU A 78 8.42 -1.61 11.44
N LEU A 79 7.54 -1.38 10.45
CA LEU A 79 7.45 -0.09 9.76
C LEU A 79 7.15 1.07 10.72
N ARG A 80 6.27 0.89 11.71
CA ARG A 80 5.94 1.97 12.67
C ARG A 80 7.16 2.36 13.52
N GLN A 81 7.97 1.39 13.92
CA GLN A 81 9.11 1.62 14.81
C GLN A 81 10.24 2.34 14.08
N ASN A 82 10.43 2.02 12.80
CA ASN A 82 11.49 2.60 11.97
C ASN A 82 11.07 3.93 11.32
N PHE A 83 9.77 4.16 11.14
CA PHE A 83 9.22 5.35 10.49
C PHE A 83 8.07 5.95 11.30
N PRO A 84 8.35 6.60 12.45
CA PRO A 84 7.32 7.16 13.32
C PRO A 84 6.50 8.27 12.64
N ASP A 85 7.10 8.93 11.64
CA ASP A 85 6.49 10.02 10.87
C ASP A 85 5.54 9.52 9.75
N LEU A 86 5.45 8.21 9.52
CA LEU A 86 4.40 7.69 8.63
C LEU A 86 3.05 8.12 9.20
N PRO A 87 2.18 8.79 8.41
CA PRO A 87 0.99 9.45 8.93
C PRO A 87 0.15 8.50 9.79
N GLN A 88 0.10 8.81 11.09
CA GLN A 88 -0.75 8.14 12.08
C GLN A 88 -2.14 8.78 12.07
N GLU A 89 -2.75 8.94 10.91
CA GLU A 89 -4.11 9.43 10.90
C GLU A 89 -5.03 8.32 11.41
N ALA A 90 -5.94 8.64 12.34
CA ALA A 90 -6.89 7.67 12.90
C ALA A 90 -7.80 7.01 11.84
N ARG A 91 -7.77 7.50 10.59
CA ARG A 91 -8.46 6.94 9.40
C ARG A 91 -7.50 6.30 8.38
N PHE A 92 -6.19 6.38 8.58
CA PHE A 92 -5.18 5.72 7.76
C PHE A 92 -4.84 4.36 8.36
N ALA A 93 -4.54 3.37 7.52
CA ALA A 93 -4.32 2.02 8.00
C ALA A 93 -3.05 1.90 8.82
N ASN A 94 -3.13 0.95 9.74
CA ASN A 94 -2.04 0.47 10.55
C ASN A 94 -0.82 0.07 9.67
N PRO A 95 0.33 0.78 9.77
CA PRO A 95 1.56 0.44 9.07
C PRO A 95 2.08 -0.97 9.39
N ASP A 96 1.70 -1.54 10.53
CA ASP A 96 2.10 -2.88 10.95
C ASP A 96 1.55 -3.98 10.03
N LEU A 97 0.51 -3.67 9.25
CA LEU A 97 -0.09 -4.59 8.28
C LEU A 97 0.68 -4.67 6.96
N TYR A 98 1.81 -3.96 6.87
CA TYR A 98 2.63 -3.87 5.67
C TYR A 98 4.06 -4.34 5.95
N ARG A 99 4.69 -4.92 4.93
CA ARG A 99 6.13 -5.19 4.84
C ARG A 99 6.71 -4.29 3.77
N ALA A 100 7.91 -3.76 3.97
CA ALA A 100 8.66 -3.09 2.92
C ALA A 100 10.02 -3.76 2.69
N GLU A 101 10.46 -3.79 1.44
CA GLU A 101 11.80 -4.21 1.05
C GLU A 101 12.42 -3.17 0.11
N ILE A 102 13.68 -2.82 0.36
CA ILE A 102 14.46 -1.88 -0.44
C ILE A 102 15.72 -2.58 -0.92
N ARG A 103 15.86 -2.69 -2.25
CA ARG A 103 17.00 -3.33 -2.90
C ARG A 103 17.72 -2.36 -3.82
N ASN A 104 19.02 -2.24 -3.65
CA ASN A 104 19.89 -1.56 -4.58
C ASN A 104 20.14 -2.46 -5.81
N ALA A 105 19.77 -1.97 -6.98
CA ALA A 105 19.96 -2.65 -8.27
C ALA A 105 21.27 -2.25 -8.97
N GLY A 106 22.09 -1.42 -8.32
CA GLY A 106 23.37 -0.92 -8.83
C GLY A 106 23.21 0.29 -9.73
N SER A 107 24.33 0.71 -10.33
CA SER A 107 24.35 1.85 -11.22
C SER A 107 23.78 1.48 -12.60
N PRO A 108 22.81 2.23 -13.14
CA PRO A 108 22.24 1.95 -14.44
C PRO A 108 23.26 2.25 -15.56
N SER A 109 23.16 1.52 -16.68
CA SER A 109 24.14 1.62 -17.79
C SER A 109 24.30 3.03 -18.36
N TRP A 110 23.24 3.84 -18.38
CA TRP A 110 23.27 5.22 -18.86
C TRP A 110 24.06 6.16 -17.93
N ALA A 111 24.10 5.89 -16.63
CA ALA A 111 24.76 6.76 -15.66
C ALA A 111 26.28 6.74 -15.82
N ASN A 112 26.84 5.56 -16.08
CA ASN A 112 28.26 5.38 -16.36
C ASN A 112 28.70 6.19 -17.59
N ASN A 113 27.89 6.22 -18.64
CA ASN A 113 28.19 6.96 -19.88
C ASN A 113 28.19 8.48 -19.68
N LEU A 114 27.47 8.97 -18.67
CA LEU A 114 27.38 10.39 -18.34
C LEU A 114 28.33 10.80 -17.20
N GLY A 115 29.09 9.86 -16.62
CA GLY A 115 29.94 10.11 -15.46
C GLY A 115 29.18 10.48 -14.19
N VAL A 116 27.88 10.12 -14.10
CA VAL A 116 27.03 10.44 -12.95
C VAL A 116 27.03 9.26 -11.97
N SER A 117 27.33 9.53 -10.71
CA SER A 117 27.30 8.53 -9.64
C SER A 117 25.88 8.41 -9.07
N VAL A 118 25.12 7.42 -9.56
CA VAL A 118 23.74 7.15 -9.12
C VAL A 118 23.46 5.64 -9.16
N ASN A 119 22.66 5.16 -8.23
CA ASN A 119 22.16 3.79 -8.17
C ASN A 119 20.63 3.77 -8.35
N GLU A 120 20.14 2.72 -9.01
CA GLU A 120 18.72 2.38 -9.05
C GLU A 120 18.34 1.63 -7.77
N TYR A 121 17.30 2.08 -7.09
CA TYR A 121 16.72 1.43 -5.93
C TYR A 121 15.32 0.95 -6.26
N ARG A 122 15.06 -0.32 -5.95
CA ARG A 122 13.76 -0.95 -6.05
C ARG A 122 13.11 -1.00 -4.67
N ILE A 123 11.89 -0.51 -4.58
CA ILE A 123 11.09 -0.47 -3.36
C ILE A 123 9.89 -1.37 -3.59
N GLN A 124 9.69 -2.34 -2.71
CA GLN A 124 8.52 -3.21 -2.71
C GLN A 124 7.77 -3.05 -1.40
N VAL A 125 6.45 -2.87 -1.47
CA VAL A 125 5.58 -2.83 -0.29
C VAL A 125 4.51 -3.90 -0.44
N CYS A 126 4.39 -4.78 0.55
CA CYS A 126 3.49 -5.92 0.53
C CYS A 126 2.51 -5.89 1.70
N TRP A 127 1.28 -6.35 1.47
CA TRP A 127 0.23 -6.51 2.48
C TRP A 127 -0.42 -7.88 2.35
N ARG A 128 -1.05 -8.35 3.42
CA ARG A 128 -1.76 -9.63 3.44
C ARG A 128 -3.26 -9.42 3.33
N GLN A 129 -3.90 -10.17 2.44
CA GLN A 129 -5.35 -10.17 2.28
C GLN A 129 -5.83 -11.59 1.96
N ALA A 130 -6.85 -12.05 2.71
CA ALA A 130 -7.44 -13.40 2.54
C ALA A 130 -6.39 -14.54 2.54
N GLY A 131 -5.32 -14.40 3.32
CA GLY A 131 -4.23 -15.39 3.41
C GLY A 131 -3.21 -15.34 2.27
N GLN A 132 -3.38 -14.45 1.28
CA GLN A 132 -2.42 -14.20 0.21
C GLN A 132 -1.67 -12.89 0.46
N GLU A 133 -0.45 -12.82 -0.06
CA GLU A 133 0.37 -11.63 -0.02
C GLU A 133 0.31 -10.91 -1.36
N HIS A 134 0.02 -9.62 -1.32
CA HIS A 134 -0.02 -8.74 -2.48
C HIS A 134 1.06 -7.69 -2.33
N CYS A 135 1.76 -7.39 -3.43
CA CYS A 135 2.86 -6.44 -3.42
C CYS A 135 2.69 -5.39 -4.51
N THR A 136 3.15 -4.18 -4.23
CA THR A 136 3.36 -3.12 -5.21
C THR A 136 4.85 -2.76 -5.24
N GLU A 137 5.37 -2.45 -6.42
CA GLU A 137 6.79 -2.14 -6.63
C GLU A 137 6.94 -0.78 -7.31
N ALA A 138 7.98 -0.04 -6.94
CA ALA A 138 8.44 1.13 -7.66
C ALA A 138 9.97 1.14 -7.74
N ARG A 139 10.48 1.95 -8.66
CA ARG A 139 11.91 2.17 -8.86
C ARG A 139 12.19 3.65 -8.73
N THR A 140 13.33 3.96 -8.13
CA THR A 140 13.82 5.33 -8.00
C THR A 140 15.33 5.36 -8.11
N PHE A 141 15.90 6.54 -8.25
CA PHE A 141 17.34 6.74 -8.36
C PHE A 141 17.84 7.62 -7.21
N SER A 142 18.98 7.27 -6.64
CA SER A 142 19.63 8.08 -5.60
C SER A 142 21.14 7.86 -5.60
N ALA A 143 21.84 8.62 -4.77
CA ALA A 143 23.27 8.44 -4.56
C ALA A 143 23.59 6.97 -4.20
N PRO A 144 24.79 6.48 -4.56
CA PRO A 144 25.24 5.19 -4.09
C PRO A 144 25.25 5.16 -2.55
N PRO A 145 25.08 3.97 -1.94
CA PRO A 145 25.24 3.83 -0.51
C PRO A 145 26.66 4.28 -0.16
N SER A 146 26.79 5.12 0.87
CA SER A 146 28.07 5.67 1.30
C SER A 146 28.95 4.57 1.90
N GLY A 147 29.69 3.86 1.05
CA GLY A 147 30.84 3.08 1.49
C GLY A 147 31.97 4.04 1.84
N SER A 148 32.15 4.39 3.12
CA SER A 148 33.38 4.98 3.69
C SER A 148 34.18 5.94 2.78
N GLY A 149 33.50 6.81 2.05
CA GLY A 149 34.08 7.60 0.97
C GLY A 149 33.37 8.93 0.89
N SER A 150 34.11 9.97 1.30
CA SER A 150 33.86 11.41 1.19
C SER A 150 32.42 11.86 0.98
N ALA A 151 31.91 12.63 1.95
CA ALA A 151 30.65 13.36 1.91
C ALA A 151 30.36 13.95 0.51
N PRO A 152 29.09 13.91 0.05
CA PRO A 152 28.71 14.54 -1.21
C PRO A 152 29.20 16.00 -1.21
N PRO A 153 29.81 16.48 -2.31
CA PRO A 153 30.27 17.85 -2.37
C PRO A 153 29.08 18.78 -2.08
N PRO A 154 29.27 19.83 -1.25
CA PRO A 154 28.20 20.77 -0.97
C PRO A 154 27.71 21.35 -2.29
N LEU A 155 26.39 21.39 -2.45
CA LEU A 155 25.76 22.02 -3.61
C LEU A 155 26.20 23.49 -3.64
N GLU A 156 26.87 23.90 -4.73
CA GLU A 156 27.14 25.32 -4.95
C GLU A 156 25.81 26.04 -5.15
N GLY A 157 25.48 26.98 -4.25
CA GLY A 157 24.32 27.84 -4.42
C GLY A 157 23.52 28.21 -3.17
N ILE A 158 24.01 27.94 -1.95
CA ILE A 158 23.41 28.51 -0.73
C ILE A 158 24.52 29.15 0.11
N ASN A 159 24.70 30.46 -0.10
CA ASN A 159 25.36 31.38 0.82
C ASN A 159 24.28 32.18 1.55
#